data_AF-A0A4Y7PNC4-F1
#
_entry.id   AF-A0A4Y7PNC4-F1
#
_cell.length_a   1.000
_cell.length_b   1.000
_cell.length_c   1.000
_cell.angle_alpha   90.00
_cell.angle_beta   90.00
_cell.angle_gamma   90.00
#
_symmetry.space_group_name_H-M   'P 1'
#
loop_
_entity.id
_entity.type
_entity.pdbx_description
1 polymer ?
#
loop_
_entity_poly.entity_id
_entity_poly.type
_entity_poly.pdbx_seq_one_letter_code
_entity_poly.pdbx_strand_id
1 'polypeptide(L)'
;MLSMPQPDRIEDSFEDLPIVEIRDNDTDFTHLLCFFYDHRYYQGGTEPTFEKISGLFRMSTKYQMDDLRNEIIAHLSSAYPSTLEQYLKAVDPMTTLPLFPPFHGQHFAVVALARETDASILLAAALWRSTCMTSQDILQGAVDLNGRRYMFSPADTQLCMLSKSRAYKKLVRVENSFAATLKRTNCVMQNQRGHFSWMLYI
;
A
#
# COMPACT_ATOMS: atom_id res chain seq x y z
N MET A 1 -48.15 0.91 -3.06
CA MET A 1 -47.56 -0.23 -2.33
C MET A 1 -46.57 -0.90 -3.26
N LEU A 2 -45.29 -0.87 -2.93
CA LEU A 2 -44.28 -1.65 -3.64
C LEU A 2 -44.10 -2.96 -2.88
N SER A 3 -44.92 -3.97 -3.17
CA SER A 3 -44.71 -5.31 -2.64
C SER A 3 -43.57 -5.95 -3.45
N MET A 4 -42.40 -6.08 -2.84
CA MET A 4 -41.33 -6.90 -3.42
C MET A 4 -41.83 -8.34 -3.48
N PRO A 5 -41.72 -9.03 -4.63
CA PRO A 5 -42.01 -10.45 -4.70
C PRO A 5 -41.00 -11.18 -3.82
N GLN A 6 -41.49 -11.82 -2.75
CA GLN A 6 -40.66 -12.73 -1.97
C GLN A 6 -40.44 -14.02 -2.77
N PRO A 7 -39.24 -14.59 -2.75
CA PRO A 7 -38.97 -15.84 -3.46
C PRO A 7 -39.82 -16.98 -2.90
N ASP A 8 -40.41 -17.82 -3.77
CA ASP A 8 -41.23 -19.00 -3.45
C ASP A 8 -40.47 -20.14 -2.71
N ARG A 9 -39.27 -19.87 -2.18
CA ARG A 9 -38.51 -20.85 -1.42
C ARG A 9 -39.13 -20.97 -0.03
N ILE A 10 -39.37 -22.22 0.38
CA ILE A 10 -39.52 -22.57 1.79
C ILE A 10 -38.31 -21.96 2.49
N GLU A 11 -38.51 -20.90 3.28
CA GLU A 11 -37.44 -20.31 4.05
C GLU A 11 -36.90 -21.41 4.96
N ASP A 12 -35.60 -21.71 4.85
CA ASP A 12 -34.96 -22.51 5.87
C ASP A 12 -35.22 -21.79 7.20
N SER A 13 -35.83 -22.49 8.15
CA SER A 13 -36.14 -21.95 9.47
C SER A 13 -35.32 -22.68 10.53
N PHE A 14 -34.83 -21.92 11.50
CA PHE A 14 -34.14 -22.45 12.67
C PHE A 14 -34.92 -22.01 13.89
N GLU A 15 -35.46 -22.96 14.66
CA GLU A 15 -36.28 -22.68 15.84
C GLU A 15 -37.44 -21.69 15.55
N ASP A 16 -38.17 -21.92 14.45
CA ASP A 16 -39.28 -21.08 13.96
C ASP A 16 -38.88 -19.63 13.59
N LEU A 17 -37.57 -19.33 13.52
CA LEU A 17 -37.06 -18.05 13.04
C LEU A 17 -36.63 -18.15 11.56
N PRO A 18 -36.91 -17.11 10.75
CA PRO A 18 -36.49 -17.08 9.36
C PRO A 18 -34.96 -16.99 9.27
N ILE A 19 -34.34 -17.87 8.47
CA ILE A 19 -32.91 -17.82 8.18
C ILE A 19 -32.69 -16.98 6.92
N VAL A 20 -31.81 -15.98 7.03
CA VAL A 20 -31.36 -15.19 5.88
C VAL A 20 -29.93 -15.61 5.53
N GLU A 21 -29.77 -16.24 4.38
CA GLU A 21 -28.45 -16.60 3.84
C GLU A 21 -27.74 -15.36 3.27
N ILE A 22 -26.55 -15.07 3.79
CA ILE A 22 -25.70 -13.98 3.32
C ILE A 22 -24.56 -14.58 2.50
N ARG A 23 -24.34 -14.09 1.28
CA ARG A 23 -23.29 -14.60 0.36
C ARG A 23 -21.94 -13.91 0.52
N ASP A 24 -21.69 -13.34 1.68
CA ASP A 24 -20.45 -12.63 1.97
C ASP A 24 -19.34 -13.59 2.37
N ASN A 25 -18.10 -13.15 2.25
CA ASN A 25 -16.97 -13.94 2.75
C ASN A 25 -17.05 -14.03 4.29
N ASP A 26 -17.01 -15.24 4.83
CA ASP A 26 -17.14 -15.49 6.27
C ASP A 26 -16.15 -14.68 7.11
N THR A 27 -14.89 -14.56 6.65
CA THR A 27 -13.83 -13.83 7.38
C THR A 27 -14.11 -12.33 7.39
N ASP A 28 -14.42 -11.76 6.22
CA ASP A 28 -14.73 -10.32 6.10
C ASP A 28 -15.98 -9.96 6.91
N PHE A 29 -17.03 -10.78 6.83
CA PHE A 29 -18.27 -10.56 7.56
C PHE A 29 -18.09 -10.75 9.07
N THR A 30 -17.24 -11.69 9.51
CA THR A 30 -16.87 -11.84 10.93
C THR A 30 -16.22 -10.57 11.47
N HIS A 31 -15.29 -9.96 10.72
CA HIS A 31 -14.68 -8.69 11.12
C HIS A 31 -15.72 -7.58 11.27
N LEU A 32 -16.70 -7.51 10.35
CA LEU A 32 -17.81 -6.56 10.44
C LEU A 32 -18.67 -6.79 11.69
N LEU A 33 -19.02 -8.04 11.98
CA LEU A 33 -19.79 -8.37 13.19
C LEU A 33 -19.01 -7.97 14.45
N CYS A 34 -17.73 -8.30 14.54
CA CYS A 34 -16.89 -7.87 15.66
C CYS A 34 -16.87 -6.34 15.83
N PHE A 35 -16.83 -5.59 14.72
CA PHE A 35 -16.91 -4.13 14.75
C PHE A 35 -18.26 -3.60 15.26
N PHE A 36 -19.38 -4.26 14.93
CA PHE A 36 -20.68 -3.89 15.48
C PHE A 36 -20.78 -4.17 16.98
N TYR A 37 -20.19 -5.26 17.46
CA TYR A 37 -20.16 -5.59 18.88
C TYR A 37 -19.24 -4.66 19.69
N ASP A 38 -18.09 -4.29 19.13
CA ASP A 38 -17.17 -3.34 19.74
C ASP A 38 -16.64 -2.39 18.65
N HIS A 39 -17.05 -1.12 18.69
CA HIS A 39 -16.55 -0.12 17.75
C HIS A 39 -15.04 0.10 17.88
N ARG A 40 -14.47 -0.19 19.07
CA ARG A 40 -13.01 -0.20 19.29
C ARG A 40 -12.35 -1.41 18.65
N TYR A 41 -13.09 -2.34 18.06
CA TYR A 41 -12.48 -3.43 17.31
C TYR A 41 -11.50 -2.88 16.29
N TYR A 42 -11.83 -1.82 15.55
CA TYR A 42 -10.92 -1.30 14.53
C TYR A 42 -9.71 -0.54 15.10
N GLN A 43 -9.90 0.40 16.05
CA GLN A 43 -8.85 1.28 16.59
C GLN A 43 -8.46 1.06 18.07
N GLY A 44 -8.84 -0.06 18.67
CA GLY A 44 -8.78 -0.32 20.13
C GLY A 44 -7.39 -0.58 20.71
N GLY A 45 -6.35 0.07 20.20
CA GLY A 45 -5.01 0.06 20.77
C GLY A 45 -4.11 -1.10 20.35
N THR A 46 -4.58 -2.00 19.48
CA THR A 46 -3.74 -3.02 18.85
C THR A 46 -3.56 -2.70 17.37
N GLU A 47 -2.36 -2.95 16.85
CA GLU A 47 -2.03 -2.83 15.44
C GLU A 47 -2.98 -3.73 14.62
N PRO A 48 -3.84 -3.19 13.75
CA PRO A 48 -4.80 -4.00 13.02
C PRO A 48 -4.09 -4.84 11.95
N THR A 49 -4.50 -6.09 11.76
CA THR A 49 -3.98 -6.93 10.68
C THR A 49 -4.50 -6.45 9.32
N PHE A 50 -3.77 -6.78 8.25
CA PHE A 50 -4.23 -6.46 6.89
C PHE A 50 -5.56 -7.14 6.56
N GLU A 51 -5.76 -8.38 7.02
CA GLU A 51 -7.01 -9.13 6.84
C GLU A 51 -8.19 -8.36 7.42
N LYS A 52 -8.07 -7.92 8.67
CA LYS A 52 -9.07 -7.11 9.36
C LYS A 52 -9.36 -5.79 8.65
N ILE A 53 -8.33 -5.04 8.26
CA ILE A 53 -8.52 -3.79 7.50
C ILE A 53 -9.22 -4.09 6.17
N SER A 54 -8.76 -5.08 5.42
CA SER A 54 -9.29 -5.40 4.10
C SER A 54 -10.74 -5.88 4.15
N GLY A 55 -11.09 -6.70 5.15
CA GLY A 55 -12.45 -7.20 5.34
C GLY A 55 -13.41 -6.10 5.75
N LEU A 56 -13.04 -5.27 6.74
CA LEU A 56 -13.83 -4.10 7.10
C LEU A 56 -13.97 -3.12 5.95
N PHE A 57 -12.95 -2.98 5.09
CA PHE A 57 -13.02 -2.06 3.97
C PHE A 57 -13.98 -2.54 2.87
N ARG A 58 -13.93 -3.84 2.53
CA ARG A 58 -14.87 -4.46 1.59
C ARG A 58 -16.30 -4.37 2.12
N MET A 59 -16.51 -4.73 3.38
CA MET A 59 -17.83 -4.72 4.01
C MET A 59 -18.39 -3.30 4.14
N SER A 60 -17.60 -2.34 4.61
CA SER A 60 -18.04 -0.93 4.69
C SER A 60 -18.38 -0.35 3.32
N THR A 61 -17.66 -0.75 2.26
CA THR A 61 -17.98 -0.36 0.89
C THR A 61 -19.27 -1.01 0.40
N LYS A 62 -19.44 -2.33 0.61
CA LYS A 62 -20.62 -3.09 0.16
C LYS A 62 -21.91 -2.61 0.83
N TYR A 63 -21.85 -2.36 2.13
CA TYR A 63 -23.00 -1.96 2.95
C TYR A 63 -23.13 -0.44 3.16
N GLN A 64 -22.36 0.37 2.41
CA GLN A 64 -22.45 1.83 2.42
C GLN A 64 -22.27 2.43 3.84
N MET A 65 -21.31 1.89 4.59
CA MET A 65 -20.93 2.40 5.90
C MET A 65 -19.89 3.50 5.75
N ASP A 66 -20.32 4.68 5.32
CA ASP A 66 -19.45 5.77 4.89
C ASP A 66 -18.45 6.21 5.96
N ASP A 67 -18.87 6.29 7.23
CA ASP A 67 -17.98 6.69 8.33
C ASP A 67 -16.80 5.72 8.49
N LEU A 68 -17.10 4.41 8.60
CA LEU A 68 -16.07 3.37 8.70
C LEU A 68 -15.20 3.33 7.44
N ARG A 69 -15.83 3.48 6.26
CA ARG A 69 -15.11 3.49 4.99
C ARG A 69 -14.10 4.64 4.92
N ASN A 70 -14.53 5.85 5.29
CA ASN A 70 -13.70 7.05 5.29
C ASN A 70 -12.58 6.96 6.33
N GLU A 71 -12.86 6.38 7.49
CA GLU A 71 -11.86 6.12 8.53
C GLU A 71 -10.77 5.16 8.04
N ILE A 72 -11.15 4.08 7.35
CA ILE A 72 -10.18 3.14 6.75
C ILE A 72 -9.37 3.80 5.64
N ILE A 73 -9.99 4.61 4.79
CA ILE A 73 -9.25 5.38 3.77
C ILE A 73 -8.25 6.33 4.41
N ALA A 74 -8.65 7.08 5.44
CA ALA A 74 -7.77 7.99 6.14
C ALA A 74 -6.58 7.24 6.74
N HIS A 75 -6.84 6.08 7.35
CA HIS A 75 -5.80 5.23 7.91
C HIS A 75 -4.82 4.72 6.84
N LEU A 76 -5.31 4.12 5.74
CA LEU A 76 -4.47 3.63 4.65
C LEU A 76 -3.72 4.77 3.93
N SER A 77 -4.32 5.96 3.84
CA SER A 77 -3.71 7.14 3.21
C SER A 77 -2.48 7.66 3.98
N SER A 78 -2.33 7.30 5.26
CA SER A 78 -1.10 7.61 6.01
C SER A 78 0.15 6.95 5.39
N ALA A 79 -0.01 5.75 4.84
CA ALA A 79 1.06 5.00 4.17
C ALA A 79 1.00 5.09 2.63
N TYR A 80 -0.19 5.35 2.07
CA TYR A 80 -0.45 5.45 0.64
C TYR A 80 -1.12 6.78 0.27
N PRO A 81 -0.47 7.93 0.52
CA PRO A 81 -1.06 9.23 0.27
C PRO A 81 -1.15 9.56 -1.23
N SER A 82 -2.04 10.49 -1.58
CA SER A 82 -2.21 10.96 -2.97
C SER A 82 -1.24 12.07 -3.38
N THR A 83 -0.51 12.66 -2.42
CA THR A 83 0.42 13.77 -2.69
C THR A 83 1.88 13.35 -2.47
N LEU A 84 2.77 13.92 -3.28
CA LEU A 84 4.21 13.64 -3.17
C LEU A 84 4.79 14.09 -1.82
N GLU A 85 4.35 15.22 -1.29
CA GLU A 85 4.84 15.73 0.00
C GLU A 85 4.53 14.76 1.15
N GLN A 86 3.29 14.28 1.24
CA GLN A 86 2.91 13.28 2.24
C GLN A 86 3.60 11.95 1.98
N TYR A 87 3.80 11.58 0.71
CA TYR A 87 4.52 10.36 0.36
C TYR A 87 5.96 10.38 0.90
N LEU A 88 6.67 11.51 0.74
CA LEU A 88 8.03 11.67 1.26
C LEU A 88 8.08 11.54 2.79
N LYS A 89 7.08 12.06 3.51
CA LYS A 89 6.95 11.87 4.96
C LYS A 89 6.68 10.41 5.33
N ALA A 90 5.83 9.72 4.56
CA ALA A 90 5.44 8.34 4.80
C ALA A 90 6.54 7.30 4.51
N VAL A 91 7.54 7.64 3.70
CA VAL A 91 8.71 6.78 3.42
C VAL A 91 9.93 7.12 4.26
N ASP A 92 9.88 8.18 5.06
CA ASP A 92 10.96 8.54 5.96
C ASP A 92 11.21 7.39 6.96
N PRO A 93 12.45 6.85 7.05
CA PRO A 93 12.78 5.78 7.98
C PRO A 93 12.49 6.11 9.46
N MET A 94 12.38 7.39 9.81
CA MET A 94 12.06 7.85 11.18
C MET A 94 10.55 7.91 11.45
N THR A 95 9.72 7.80 10.42
CA THR A 95 8.27 7.85 10.57
C THR A 95 7.73 6.47 10.95
N THR A 96 7.12 6.38 12.14
CA THR A 96 6.33 5.22 12.56
C THR A 96 4.87 5.43 12.16
N LEU A 97 4.35 4.59 11.27
CA LEU A 97 2.94 4.60 10.89
C LEU A 97 2.23 3.45 11.63
N PRO A 98 1.07 3.70 12.27
CA PRO A 98 0.30 2.66 12.97
C PRO A 98 -0.49 1.78 11.99
N LEU A 99 0.14 1.34 10.89
CA LEU A 99 -0.45 0.48 9.88
C LEU A 99 -0.43 -0.99 10.32
N PHE A 100 -0.77 -1.93 9.44
CA PHE A 100 -0.55 -3.36 9.68
C PHE A 100 0.93 -3.75 9.58
N PRO A 101 1.34 -4.88 10.21
CA PRO A 101 2.71 -5.37 10.11
C PRO A 101 3.10 -5.62 8.65
N PRO A 102 4.28 -5.17 8.21
CA PRO A 102 4.65 -5.26 6.80
C PRO A 102 4.82 -6.72 6.36
N PHE A 103 4.34 -7.03 5.16
CA PHE A 103 4.50 -8.36 4.55
C PHE A 103 4.89 -8.26 3.08
N HIS A 104 5.51 -9.33 2.57
CA HIS A 104 5.95 -9.38 1.17
C HIS A 104 4.73 -9.42 0.24
N GLY A 105 4.65 -8.46 -0.69
CA GLY A 105 3.48 -8.30 -1.57
C GLY A 105 2.41 -7.33 -1.06
N GLN A 106 2.61 -6.67 0.09
CA GLN A 106 1.65 -5.72 0.66
C GLN A 106 1.18 -4.62 -0.31
N HIS A 107 2.07 -4.11 -1.15
CA HIS A 107 1.71 -3.03 -2.08
C HIS A 107 0.77 -3.54 -3.17
N PHE A 108 0.95 -4.79 -3.61
CA PHE A 108 0.07 -5.44 -4.57
C PHE A 108 -1.30 -5.68 -3.94
N ALA A 109 -1.31 -6.14 -2.68
CA ALA A 109 -2.52 -6.35 -1.91
C ALA A 109 -3.34 -5.06 -1.74
N VAL A 110 -2.67 -3.93 -1.46
CA VAL A 110 -3.33 -2.62 -1.34
C VAL A 110 -3.84 -2.11 -2.69
N VAL A 111 -3.12 -2.32 -3.80
CA VAL A 111 -3.63 -1.97 -5.13
C VAL A 111 -4.89 -2.78 -5.46
N ALA A 112 -4.86 -4.10 -5.25
CA ALA A 112 -6.02 -4.95 -5.48
C ALA A 112 -7.23 -4.51 -4.64
N LEU A 113 -7.01 -4.29 -3.34
CA LEU A 113 -8.03 -3.81 -2.41
C LEU A 113 -8.60 -2.45 -2.84
N ALA A 114 -7.75 -1.50 -3.24
CA ALA A 114 -8.19 -0.18 -3.68
C ALA A 114 -8.99 -0.22 -4.99
N ARG A 115 -8.73 -1.19 -5.88
CA ARG A 115 -9.55 -1.43 -7.07
C ARG A 115 -10.89 -2.07 -6.71
N GLU A 116 -10.88 -3.03 -5.80
CA GLU A 116 -12.09 -3.72 -5.32
C GLU A 116 -13.06 -2.78 -4.61
N THR A 117 -12.56 -1.79 -3.86
CA THR A 117 -13.38 -0.87 -3.04
C THR A 117 -13.53 0.53 -3.64
N ASP A 118 -13.14 0.73 -4.90
CA ASP A 118 -13.13 2.02 -5.61
C ASP A 118 -12.43 3.15 -4.82
N ALA A 119 -11.31 2.83 -4.19
CA ALA A 119 -10.53 3.75 -3.36
C ALA A 119 -9.34 4.33 -4.14
N SER A 120 -9.65 5.07 -5.20
CA SER A 120 -8.66 5.58 -6.16
C SER A 120 -7.55 6.44 -5.53
N ILE A 121 -7.83 7.09 -4.40
CA ILE A 121 -6.86 7.92 -3.65
C ILE A 121 -5.60 7.14 -3.22
N LEU A 122 -5.73 5.82 -2.98
CA LEU A 122 -4.63 4.96 -2.54
C LEU A 122 -3.75 4.47 -3.70
N LEU A 123 -4.26 4.49 -4.93
CA LEU A 123 -3.65 3.81 -6.06
C LEU A 123 -2.29 4.39 -6.47
N ALA A 124 -2.16 5.72 -6.46
CA ALA A 124 -0.95 6.37 -6.96
C ALA A 124 0.29 5.96 -6.16
N ALA A 125 0.25 6.09 -4.82
CA ALA A 125 1.34 5.66 -3.97
C ALA A 125 1.52 4.14 -3.94
N ALA A 126 0.44 3.36 -3.96
CA ALA A 126 0.52 1.90 -3.91
C ALA A 126 1.16 1.33 -5.19
N LEU A 127 0.76 1.81 -6.37
CA LEU A 127 1.37 1.42 -7.65
C LEU A 127 2.83 1.87 -7.74
N TRP A 128 3.14 3.09 -7.28
CA TRP A 128 4.51 3.58 -7.24
C TRP A 128 5.41 2.70 -6.36
N ARG A 129 5.00 2.42 -5.11
CA ARG A 129 5.74 1.52 -4.21
C ARG A 129 5.89 0.11 -4.76
N SER A 130 4.90 -0.36 -5.51
CA SER A 130 4.97 -1.65 -6.18
C SER A 130 6.09 -1.72 -7.23
N THR A 131 6.47 -0.60 -7.85
CA THR A 131 7.61 -0.58 -8.80
C THR A 131 8.95 -0.84 -8.13
N CYS A 132 9.04 -0.70 -6.79
CA CYS A 132 10.24 -1.00 -6.01
C CYS A 132 10.44 -2.51 -5.79
N MET A 133 9.43 -3.35 -6.02
CA MET A 133 9.53 -4.81 -5.92
C MET A 133 10.37 -5.40 -7.07
N THR A 134 10.78 -6.67 -6.98
CA THR A 134 11.55 -7.28 -8.06
C THR A 134 10.70 -7.43 -9.33
N SER A 135 11.34 -7.45 -10.50
CA SER A 135 10.61 -7.71 -11.75
C SER A 135 9.96 -9.11 -11.74
N GLN A 136 10.55 -10.07 -11.03
CA GLN A 136 9.95 -11.38 -10.84
C GLN A 136 8.65 -11.30 -10.03
N ASP A 137 8.65 -10.57 -8.91
CA ASP A 137 7.46 -10.39 -8.08
C ASP A 137 6.34 -9.69 -8.84
N ILE A 138 6.67 -8.66 -9.64
CA ILE A 138 5.68 -7.93 -10.44
C ILE A 138 5.05 -8.84 -11.52
N LEU A 139 5.84 -9.75 -12.13
CA LEU A 139 5.38 -10.61 -13.22
C LEU A 139 4.67 -11.89 -12.72
N GLN A 140 5.16 -12.49 -11.64
CA GLN A 140 4.73 -13.81 -11.16
C GLN A 140 3.93 -13.75 -9.85
N GLY A 141 3.87 -12.57 -9.22
CA GLY A 141 3.32 -12.36 -7.89
C GLY A 141 4.35 -12.54 -6.78
N ALA A 142 4.13 -11.79 -5.71
CA ALA A 142 4.89 -11.87 -4.46
C ALA A 142 4.26 -12.92 -3.54
N VAL A 143 5.07 -13.78 -2.93
CA VAL A 143 4.61 -14.80 -1.97
C VAL A 143 5.06 -14.42 -0.57
N ASP A 144 4.12 -14.32 0.37
CA ASP A 144 4.42 -14.00 1.77
C ASP A 144 4.92 -15.23 2.56
N LEU A 145 5.21 -15.03 3.85
CA LEU A 145 5.66 -16.09 4.76
C LEU A 145 4.60 -17.18 5.00
N ASN A 146 3.33 -16.87 4.76
CA ASN A 146 2.20 -17.80 4.90
C ASN A 146 1.91 -18.56 3.60
N GLY A 147 2.69 -18.32 2.54
CA GLY A 147 2.49 -18.94 1.22
C GLY A 147 1.39 -18.27 0.38
N ARG A 148 0.81 -17.16 0.84
CA ARG A 148 -0.20 -16.41 0.09
C ARG A 148 0.46 -15.62 -1.02
N ARG A 149 -0.04 -15.81 -2.25
CA ARG A 149 0.45 -15.11 -3.44
C ARG A 149 -0.39 -13.87 -3.72
N TYR A 150 0.27 -12.72 -3.85
CA TYR A 150 -0.32 -11.45 -4.25
C TYR A 150 0.09 -11.13 -5.69
N MET A 151 -0.89 -10.98 -6.58
CA MET A 151 -0.69 -10.72 -8.01
C MET A 151 -1.43 -9.48 -8.46
N PHE A 152 -0.88 -8.82 -9.48
CA PHE A 152 -1.57 -7.76 -10.18
C PHE A 152 -2.57 -8.27 -11.20
N SER A 153 -3.50 -7.39 -11.57
CA SER A 153 -4.22 -7.52 -12.84
C SER A 153 -3.22 -7.41 -14.00
N PRO A 154 -3.49 -8.03 -15.17
CA PRO A 154 -2.61 -7.90 -16.33
C PRO A 154 -2.32 -6.44 -16.72
N ALA A 155 -3.30 -5.55 -16.55
CA ALA A 155 -3.17 -4.12 -16.80
C ALA A 155 -2.21 -3.45 -15.82
N ASP A 156 -2.33 -3.73 -14.52
CA ASP A 156 -1.45 -3.16 -13.50
C ASP A 156 -0.03 -3.74 -13.62
N THR A 157 0.15 -5.01 -14.00
CA THR A 157 1.46 -5.61 -14.30
C THR A 157 2.15 -4.84 -15.42
N GLN A 158 1.46 -4.61 -16.54
CA GLN A 158 2.00 -3.86 -17.67
C GLN A 158 2.36 -2.43 -17.26
N LEU A 159 1.45 -1.74 -16.55
CA LEU A 159 1.67 -0.38 -16.06
C LEU A 159 2.89 -0.29 -15.14
N CYS A 160 3.01 -1.22 -14.19
CA CYS A 160 4.09 -1.25 -13.21
C CYS A 160 5.43 -1.51 -13.91
N MET A 161 5.49 -2.46 -14.85
CA MET A 161 6.70 -2.76 -15.63
C MET A 161 7.15 -1.58 -16.51
N LEU A 162 6.22 -0.93 -17.19
CA LEU A 162 6.53 0.27 -18.00
C LEU A 162 7.03 1.42 -17.12
N SER A 163 6.40 1.64 -15.97
CA SER A 163 6.77 2.69 -15.03
C SER A 163 8.16 2.43 -14.44
N LYS A 164 8.44 1.20 -14.02
CA LYS A 164 9.74 0.75 -13.51
C LYS A 164 10.84 0.95 -14.57
N SER A 165 10.62 0.49 -15.80
CA SER A 165 11.56 0.69 -16.91
C SER A 165 11.86 2.18 -17.18
N ARG A 166 10.82 3.02 -17.17
CA ARG A 166 10.96 4.47 -17.33
C ARG A 166 11.78 5.10 -16.20
N ALA A 167 11.55 4.68 -14.96
CA ALA A 167 12.29 5.15 -13.79
C ALA A 167 13.78 4.79 -13.88
N TYR A 168 14.11 3.52 -14.17
CA TYR A 168 15.49 3.08 -14.36
C TYR A 168 16.18 3.84 -15.51
N LYS A 169 15.49 4.03 -16.64
CA LYS A 169 16.05 4.78 -17.78
C LYS A 169 16.39 6.22 -17.40
N LYS A 170 15.57 6.87 -16.55
CA LYS A 170 15.87 8.21 -16.03
C LYS A 170 17.07 8.18 -15.08
N LEU A 171 17.11 7.24 -14.15
CA LEU A 171 18.21 7.09 -13.19
C LEU A 171 19.56 6.90 -13.91
N VAL A 172 19.63 5.97 -14.87
CA VAL A 172 20.84 5.72 -15.68
C VAL A 172 21.25 6.96 -16.47
N ARG A 173 20.30 7.75 -17.02
CA ARG A 173 20.61 9.00 -17.72
C ARG A 173 21.21 10.04 -16.78
N VAL A 174 20.65 10.19 -15.58
CA VAL A 174 21.15 11.13 -14.57
C VAL A 174 22.57 10.73 -14.18
N GLU A 175 22.81 9.47 -13.83
CA GLU A 175 24.14 8.97 -13.46
C GLU A 175 25.17 9.20 -14.57
N ASN A 176 24.83 8.87 -15.82
CA ASN A 176 25.72 9.10 -16.96
C ASN A 176 25.98 10.59 -17.20
N SER A 177 24.96 11.45 -17.08
CA SER A 177 25.13 12.89 -17.24
C SER A 177 25.98 13.50 -16.12
N PHE A 178 25.82 13.00 -14.89
CA PHE A 178 26.58 13.44 -13.73
C PHE A 178 28.04 13.02 -13.86
N ALA A 179 28.31 11.76 -14.24
CA ALA A 179 29.65 11.26 -14.52
C ALA A 179 30.33 12.03 -15.67
N ALA A 180 29.60 12.38 -16.74
CA ALA A 180 30.11 13.21 -17.83
C ALA A 180 30.42 14.65 -17.39
N THR A 181 29.61 15.20 -16.48
CA THR A 181 29.80 16.55 -15.92
C THR A 181 31.02 16.59 -15.00
N LEU A 182 31.17 15.60 -14.11
CA LEU A 182 32.33 15.47 -13.22
C LEU A 182 33.65 15.29 -14.00
N LYS A 183 33.63 14.55 -15.11
CA LYS A 183 34.80 14.42 -16.00
C LYS A 183 35.19 15.72 -16.72
N ARG A 184 34.25 16.66 -16.91
CA ARG A 184 34.52 17.97 -17.54
C ARG A 184 35.08 19.01 -16.57
N THR A 185 34.76 18.91 -15.28
CA THR A 185 35.41 19.73 -14.26
C THR A 185 36.80 19.17 -14.00
N ASN A 186 37.83 19.82 -14.56
CA ASN A 186 39.21 19.64 -14.12
C ASN A 186 39.24 19.81 -12.59
N CYS A 187 39.38 18.71 -11.86
CA CYS A 187 39.65 18.76 -10.43
C CYS A 187 41.00 19.47 -10.28
N VAL A 188 40.97 20.74 -9.87
CA VAL A 188 42.18 21.46 -9.49
C VAL A 188 42.67 20.83 -8.20
N MET A 189 43.69 19.97 -8.30
CA MET A 189 44.52 19.62 -7.16
C MET A 189 45.11 20.93 -6.62
N GLN A 190 44.56 21.46 -5.53
CA GLN A 190 45.22 22.51 -4.76
C GLN A 190 46.48 21.91 -4.15
N ASN A 191 47.57 22.01 -4.89
CA ASN A 191 48.90 21.67 -4.42
C ASN A 191 49.33 22.78 -3.45
N GLN A 192 48.95 22.67 -2.18
CA GLN A 192 49.57 23.49 -1.14
C GLN A 192 51.03 23.04 -1.00
N ARG A 193 51.91 23.65 -1.80
CA ARG A 193 53.35 23.67 -1.52
C ARG A 193 53.53 24.53 -0.26
N GLY A 194 53.51 23.86 0.89
CA GLY A 194 54.02 24.41 2.14
C GLY A 194 55.47 24.83 1.93
N HIS A 195 55.70 26.14 1.89
CA HIS A 195 57.03 26.71 1.92
C HIS A 195 57.57 26.52 3.34
N PHE A 196 58.31 25.43 3.56
CA PHE A 196 59.13 25.24 4.76
C PHE A 196 60.16 26.38 4.81
N SER A 197 60.03 27.27 5.80
CA SER A 197 61.12 28.16 6.22
C SER A 197 61.56 27.70 7.60
N TRP A 198 62.75 27.08 7.65
CA TRP A 198 63.45 26.76 8.88
C TRP A 198 64.17 28.02 9.38
N MET A 199 63.92 28.42 10.63
CA MET A 199 64.92 29.11 11.45
C MET A 199 64.80 28.61 12.90
N LEU A 200 65.82 27.87 13.33
CA LEU A 200 66.28 27.86 14.71
C LEU A 200 66.67 29.30 15.10
N TYR A 201 66.47 29.70 16.36
CA TYR A 201 67.53 30.12 17.29
C TYR A 201 66.95 30.49 18.67
N ILE A 202 67.48 29.78 19.69
CA ILE A 202 67.53 30.00 21.15
C ILE A 202 66.22 29.92 21.93
#